data_AF-A0A7C1VLB3-F1
#
_entry.id   AF-A0A7C1VLB3-F1
#
_cell.length_a   1.000
_cell.length_b   1.000
_cell.length_c   1.000
_cell.angle_alpha   90.00
_cell.angle_beta   90.00
_cell.angle_gamma   90.00
#
_symmetry.space_group_name_H-M   'P 1'
#
loop_
_entity.id
_entity.type
_entity.pdbx_description
1 polymer ?
#
loop_
_entity_poly.entity_id
_entity_poly.type
_entity_poly.pdbx_seq_one_letter_code
_entity_poly.pdbx_strand_id
1 'polypeptide(L)'
;MSQFGAYGAALKGWTAQNIVTFYYTQTQVQTRSGTIHVTGNTSLEGYVNKTISYDQYVAGLGEVPDKACGTAAQAAANPSKYRADNPNTIWDCWPAEAIKAQVIAARSYAASNGGAICTSAACQVYKGGNGKKWAADETSNQVIVSTGSTHNGKIIRALYSSDNNQGYGTADNDTRFSSFSGVGTPFSYLRHVNDTKIAASYSYTNWTWRTNSYTYAEIDQMLTWVAGNYTLSSNPPYAASVRSFVGGLHSSVGTVTSLSFVRDGSNRVKQVKVTGTKGTKVISGWLFKSVWNSWIYNVAPSGEKDYIYSLTWFLLTG
;
A
#
# COMPACT_ATOMS: atom_id res chain seq x y z
N MET A 1 -6.38 -2.44 -3.15
CA MET A 1 -6.52 -2.15 -4.60
C MET A 1 -5.29 -1.45 -5.15
N SER A 2 -4.89 -1.77 -6.38
CA SER A 2 -3.86 -1.04 -7.15
C SER A 2 -4.49 0.14 -7.91
N GLN A 3 -3.97 1.36 -7.80
CA GLN A 3 -4.50 2.51 -8.55
C GLN A 3 -4.21 2.36 -10.05
N PHE A 4 -2.98 2.00 -10.44
CA PHE A 4 -2.63 1.69 -11.83
C PHE A 4 -3.34 0.44 -12.36
N GLY A 5 -3.62 -0.50 -11.46
CA GLY A 5 -4.45 -1.65 -11.74
C GLY A 5 -5.91 -1.29 -12.05
N ALA A 6 -6.52 -0.41 -11.26
CA ALA A 6 -7.87 0.12 -11.50
C ALA A 6 -7.94 0.94 -12.80
N TYR A 7 -6.92 1.75 -13.07
CA TYR A 7 -6.78 2.49 -14.33
C TYR A 7 -6.80 1.55 -15.54
N GLY A 8 -5.92 0.53 -15.55
CA GLY A 8 -5.84 -0.43 -16.65
C GLY A 8 -7.10 -1.28 -16.81
N ALA A 9 -7.75 -1.67 -15.72
CA ALA A 9 -9.04 -2.36 -15.75
C ALA A 9 -10.14 -1.50 -16.38
N ALA A 10 -10.20 -0.21 -16.01
CA ALA A 10 -11.19 0.72 -16.57
C ALA A 10 -10.96 0.97 -18.07
N LEU A 11 -9.71 1.04 -18.54
CA LEU A 11 -9.40 1.09 -19.97
C LEU A 11 -9.88 -0.16 -20.74
N LYS A 12 -9.94 -1.30 -20.06
CA LYS A 12 -10.52 -2.55 -20.59
C LYS A 12 -12.04 -2.62 -20.43
N GLY A 13 -12.71 -1.52 -20.07
CA GLY A 13 -14.16 -1.42 -19.98
C GLY A 13 -14.77 -1.94 -18.68
N TRP A 14 -13.97 -2.16 -17.63
CA TRP A 14 -14.51 -2.63 -16.35
C TRP A 14 -15.25 -1.50 -15.62
N THR A 15 -16.39 -1.84 -15.03
CA THR A 15 -17.12 -0.94 -14.13
C THR A 15 -16.40 -0.79 -12.79
N ALA A 16 -16.67 0.31 -12.08
CA ALA A 16 -16.12 0.55 -10.74
C ALA A 16 -16.42 -0.60 -9.78
N GLN A 17 -17.63 -1.17 -9.84
CA GLN A 17 -18.03 -2.32 -9.05
C GLN A 17 -17.16 -3.55 -9.35
N ASN A 18 -16.97 -3.89 -10.63
CA ASN A 18 -16.13 -5.02 -11.02
C ASN A 18 -14.69 -4.83 -10.57
N ILE A 19 -14.17 -3.60 -10.65
CA ILE A 19 -12.81 -3.27 -10.20
C ILE A 19 -12.68 -3.50 -8.68
N VAL A 20 -13.58 -2.93 -7.86
CA VAL A 20 -13.45 -3.08 -6.40
C VAL A 20 -13.67 -4.52 -5.95
N THR A 21 -14.63 -5.26 -6.51
CA THR A 21 -14.87 -6.66 -6.12
C THR A 21 -13.79 -7.62 -6.64
N PHE A 22 -13.04 -7.23 -7.68
CA PHE A 22 -11.84 -7.95 -8.11
C PHE A 22 -10.70 -7.81 -7.09
N TYR A 23 -10.43 -6.59 -6.63
CA TYR A 23 -9.32 -6.34 -5.70
C TYR A 23 -9.62 -6.70 -4.24
N TYR A 24 -10.89 -6.59 -3.83
CA TYR A 24 -11.34 -6.94 -2.49
C TYR A 24 -12.16 -8.22 -2.59
N THR A 25 -11.50 -9.37 -2.48
CA THR A 25 -12.13 -10.67 -2.66
C THR A 25 -13.17 -10.94 -1.56
N GLN A 26 -14.17 -11.78 -1.84
CA GLN A 26 -15.24 -12.08 -0.86
C GLN A 26 -15.89 -10.81 -0.31
N THR A 27 -16.22 -9.88 -1.21
CA THR A 27 -16.96 -8.66 -0.89
C THR A 27 -18.06 -8.41 -1.89
N GLN A 28 -18.92 -7.48 -1.54
CA GLN A 28 -19.93 -6.92 -2.43
C GLN A 28 -20.05 -5.42 -2.18
N VAL A 29 -20.54 -4.68 -3.19
CA VAL A 29 -20.89 -3.28 -3.03
C VAL A 29 -22.31 -3.19 -2.47
N GLN A 30 -22.49 -2.36 -1.44
CA GLN A 30 -23.80 -2.02 -0.88
C GLN A 30 -23.93 -0.51 -0.71
N THR A 31 -25.16 -0.02 -0.66
CA THR A 31 -25.46 1.38 -0.33
C THR A 31 -25.58 1.53 1.18
N ARG A 32 -24.66 2.26 1.81
CA ARG A 32 -24.72 2.63 3.24
C ARG A 32 -24.32 4.09 3.41
N SER A 33 -25.26 4.90 3.89
CA SER A 33 -24.99 6.29 4.24
C SER A 33 -24.38 6.37 5.64
N GLY A 34 -23.75 7.50 5.91
CA GLY A 34 -23.15 7.79 7.20
C GLY A 34 -22.27 9.03 7.15
N THR A 35 -21.60 9.28 8.26
CA THR A 35 -20.73 10.43 8.45
C THR A 35 -19.37 10.01 8.98
N ILE A 36 -18.38 10.86 8.77
CA ILE A 36 -17.03 10.71 9.30
C ILE A 36 -16.59 12.05 9.91
N HIS A 37 -15.92 11.97 11.06
CA HIS A 37 -15.29 13.12 11.68
C HIS A 37 -13.89 13.30 11.09
N VAL A 38 -13.62 14.46 10.46
CA VAL A 38 -12.37 14.78 9.79
C VAL A 38 -11.65 15.86 10.60
N THR A 39 -10.38 15.62 10.92
CA THR A 39 -9.55 16.55 11.69
C THR A 39 -8.13 16.66 11.14
N GLY A 40 -7.63 17.89 10.99
CA GLY A 40 -6.26 18.16 10.54
C GLY A 40 -6.15 19.31 9.54
N ASN A 41 -4.91 19.61 9.14
CA ASN A 41 -4.64 20.65 8.14
C ASN A 41 -4.93 20.16 6.73
N THR A 42 -5.56 21.00 5.92
CA THR A 42 -5.89 20.74 4.52
C THR A 42 -5.27 21.81 3.64
N SER A 43 -5.08 21.50 2.36
CA SER A 43 -4.52 22.46 1.41
C SER A 43 -5.52 23.50 0.89
N LEU A 44 -6.84 23.27 1.02
CA LEU A 44 -7.87 24.15 0.46
C LEU A 44 -8.79 24.81 1.51
N GLU A 45 -8.88 24.25 2.72
CA GLU A 45 -9.80 24.74 3.77
C GLU A 45 -9.06 25.13 5.07
N GLY A 46 -7.72 25.08 5.08
CA GLY A 46 -6.95 25.26 6.31
C GLY A 46 -7.17 24.11 7.30
N TYR A 47 -7.15 24.40 8.60
CA TYR A 47 -7.44 23.40 9.63
C TYR A 47 -8.95 23.08 9.66
N VAL A 48 -9.29 21.80 9.54
CA VAL A 48 -10.66 21.31 9.67
C VAL A 48 -10.82 20.47 10.93
N ASN A 49 -11.99 20.55 11.56
CA ASN A 49 -12.40 19.72 12.69
C ASN A 49 -13.92 19.57 12.66
N LYS A 50 -14.43 18.70 11.77
CA LYS A 50 -15.86 18.67 11.42
C LYS A 50 -16.35 17.27 11.09
N THR A 51 -17.64 17.03 11.31
CA THR A 51 -18.31 15.81 10.87
C THR A 51 -19.07 16.07 9.58
N ILE A 52 -18.77 15.31 8.54
CA ILE A 52 -19.36 15.45 7.20
C ILE A 52 -19.85 14.10 6.68
N SER A 53 -20.73 14.11 5.68
CA SER A 53 -21.18 12.86 5.06
C SER A 53 -20.04 12.15 4.34
N TYR A 54 -20.16 10.83 4.16
CA TYR A 54 -19.21 10.07 3.37
C TYR A 54 -19.04 10.61 1.94
N ASP A 55 -20.12 11.11 1.32
CA ASP A 55 -20.07 11.69 -0.03
C ASP A 55 -19.35 13.05 -0.05
N GLN A 56 -19.60 13.90 0.95
CA GLN A 56 -18.84 15.16 1.12
C GLN A 56 -17.36 14.90 1.35
N TYR A 57 -17.03 13.88 2.14
CA TYR A 57 -15.64 13.51 2.44
C TYR A 57 -14.89 13.09 1.17
N VAL A 58 -15.43 12.15 0.39
CA VAL A 58 -14.72 11.65 -0.80
C VAL A 58 -14.62 12.68 -1.93
N ALA A 59 -15.53 13.66 -1.97
CA ALA A 59 -15.45 14.79 -2.90
C ALA A 59 -14.23 15.70 -2.69
N GLY A 60 -13.68 15.72 -1.47
CA GLY A 60 -12.53 16.55 -1.05
C GLY A 60 -11.20 15.80 -0.89
N LEU A 61 -11.12 14.52 -1.33
CA LEU A 61 -9.87 13.75 -1.25
C LEU A 61 -8.76 14.34 -2.12
N GLY A 62 -7.50 14.01 -1.84
CA GLY A 62 -6.34 14.50 -2.57
C GLY A 62 -5.60 13.46 -3.40
N GLU A 63 -5.83 12.17 -3.13
CA GLU A 63 -5.10 11.02 -3.70
C GLU A 63 -5.77 10.45 -4.95
N VAL A 64 -6.99 10.91 -5.25
CA VAL A 64 -7.81 10.47 -6.38
C VAL A 64 -7.87 11.60 -7.42
N PRO A 65 -7.67 11.32 -8.72
CA PRO A 65 -7.81 12.33 -9.78
C PRO A 65 -9.17 13.03 -9.76
N ASP A 66 -9.18 14.33 -10.03
CA ASP A 66 -10.41 15.14 -9.99
C ASP A 66 -11.27 15.01 -11.26
N LYS A 67 -10.66 14.68 -12.41
CA LYS A 67 -11.31 14.71 -13.73
C LYS A 67 -11.27 13.37 -14.43
N ALA A 68 -12.41 12.99 -15.00
CA ALA A 68 -12.51 11.90 -15.94
C ALA A 68 -11.97 12.32 -17.32
N CYS A 69 -11.32 11.41 -18.05
CA CYS A 69 -11.01 11.65 -19.45
C CYS A 69 -12.28 11.58 -20.31
N GLY A 70 -12.39 12.48 -21.27
CA GLY A 70 -13.49 12.51 -22.24
C GLY A 70 -13.09 13.20 -23.53
N THR A 71 -14.01 13.26 -24.49
CA THR A 71 -13.83 14.03 -25.72
C THR A 71 -13.87 15.53 -25.45
N ALA A 72 -13.37 16.35 -26.39
CA ALA A 72 -13.47 17.80 -26.29
C ALA A 72 -14.92 18.28 -26.11
N ALA A 73 -15.88 17.63 -26.77
CA ALA A 73 -17.31 17.93 -26.63
C ALA A 73 -17.83 17.60 -25.21
N GLN A 74 -17.43 16.46 -24.64
CA GLN A 74 -17.79 16.08 -23.27
C GLN A 74 -17.20 17.05 -22.24
N ALA A 75 -15.94 17.46 -22.43
CA ALA A 75 -15.28 18.44 -21.57
C ALA A 75 -15.93 19.83 -21.66
N ALA A 76 -16.36 20.26 -22.85
CA ALA A 76 -17.11 21.51 -23.01
C ALA A 76 -18.51 21.45 -22.37
N ALA A 77 -19.20 20.31 -22.50
CA ALA A 77 -20.55 20.14 -21.96
C ALA A 77 -20.58 19.96 -20.44
N ASN A 78 -19.59 19.29 -19.86
CA ASN A 78 -19.48 19.09 -18.42
C ASN A 78 -18.02 19.19 -17.94
N PRO A 79 -17.47 20.42 -17.85
CA PRO A 79 -16.11 20.67 -17.40
C PRO A 79 -15.89 20.33 -15.92
N SER A 80 -16.97 20.18 -15.14
CA SER A 80 -16.88 19.75 -13.73
C SER A 80 -16.44 18.28 -13.62
N LYS A 81 -16.79 17.44 -14.59
CA LYS A 81 -16.44 16.01 -14.66
C LYS A 81 -15.29 15.72 -15.60
N TYR A 82 -15.38 16.21 -16.84
CA TYR A 82 -14.49 15.79 -17.91
C TYR A 82 -13.35 16.77 -18.16
N ARG A 83 -12.20 16.23 -18.56
CA ARG A 83 -11.12 16.93 -19.26
C ARG A 83 -10.90 16.23 -20.60
N ALA A 84 -10.60 17.01 -21.64
CA ALA A 84 -10.22 16.44 -22.93
C ALA A 84 -8.98 15.55 -22.76
N ASP A 85 -9.08 14.31 -23.22
CA ASP A 85 -8.01 13.33 -23.06
C ASP A 85 -6.72 13.77 -23.79
N ASN A 86 -5.58 13.63 -23.12
CA ASN A 86 -4.27 13.95 -23.64
C ASN A 86 -3.40 12.68 -23.58
N PRO A 87 -3.24 11.94 -24.68
CA PRO A 87 -2.56 10.65 -24.66
C PRO A 87 -1.07 10.73 -24.28
N ASN A 88 -0.49 11.93 -24.23
CA ASN A 88 0.90 12.15 -23.83
C ASN A 88 1.10 12.18 -22.31
N THR A 89 0.03 12.26 -21.51
CA THR A 89 0.13 12.29 -20.05
C THR A 89 -1.08 11.66 -19.39
N ILE A 90 -0.83 10.89 -18.34
CA ILE A 90 -1.89 10.24 -17.55
C ILE A 90 -2.31 11.10 -16.35
N TRP A 91 -1.67 12.25 -16.14
CA TRP A 91 -1.84 13.04 -14.91
C TRP A 91 -2.97 14.06 -15.02
N ASP A 92 -3.43 14.33 -16.23
CA ASP A 92 -4.46 15.31 -16.53
C ASP A 92 -5.87 14.83 -16.15
N CYS A 93 -6.14 13.55 -16.44
CA CYS A 93 -7.42 12.89 -16.22
C CYS A 93 -7.25 11.37 -16.20
N TRP A 94 -8.18 10.66 -15.59
CA TRP A 94 -8.21 9.18 -15.57
C TRP A 94 -9.55 8.65 -16.11
N PRO A 95 -9.66 7.38 -16.52
CA PRO A 95 -10.93 6.75 -16.84
C PRO A 95 -11.95 6.90 -15.69
N ALA A 96 -13.20 7.25 -16.02
CA ALA A 96 -14.21 7.55 -15.02
C ALA A 96 -14.43 6.41 -14.02
N GLU A 97 -14.46 5.16 -14.50
CA GLU A 97 -14.68 3.98 -13.66
C GLU A 97 -13.49 3.70 -12.71
N ALA A 98 -12.26 4.08 -13.07
CA ALA A 98 -11.11 3.99 -12.17
C ALA A 98 -11.20 5.00 -11.02
N ILE A 99 -11.70 6.22 -11.30
CA ILE A 99 -11.93 7.25 -10.28
C ILE A 99 -13.07 6.82 -9.35
N LYS A 100 -14.18 6.32 -9.90
CA LYS A 100 -15.30 5.79 -9.12
C LYS A 100 -14.88 4.63 -8.22
N ALA A 101 -14.07 3.69 -8.72
CA ALA A 101 -13.55 2.58 -7.91
C ALA A 101 -12.72 3.08 -6.71
N GLN A 102 -11.86 4.08 -6.95
CA GLN A 102 -11.08 4.72 -5.88
C GLN A 102 -11.97 5.47 -4.88
N VAL A 103 -13.00 6.17 -5.34
CA VAL A 103 -13.99 6.84 -4.48
C VAL A 103 -14.71 5.82 -3.59
N ILE A 104 -15.19 4.70 -4.14
CA ILE A 104 -15.86 3.64 -3.37
C ILE A 104 -14.92 3.02 -2.33
N ALA A 105 -13.67 2.72 -2.72
CA ALA A 105 -12.66 2.19 -1.81
C ALA A 105 -12.34 3.19 -0.69
N ALA A 106 -12.10 4.45 -1.03
CA ALA A 106 -11.82 5.51 -0.06
C ALA A 106 -13.00 5.76 0.89
N ARG A 107 -14.23 5.74 0.36
CA ARG A 107 -15.46 5.81 1.17
C ARG A 107 -15.51 4.69 2.19
N SER A 108 -15.23 3.46 1.75
CA SER A 108 -15.25 2.27 2.59
C SER A 108 -14.18 2.31 3.68
N TYR A 109 -12.96 2.78 3.35
CA TYR A 109 -11.91 3.00 4.33
C TYR A 109 -12.35 3.97 5.43
N ALA A 110 -12.86 5.15 5.06
CA ALA A 110 -13.35 6.13 6.01
C ALA A 110 -14.53 5.62 6.84
N ALA A 111 -15.49 4.95 6.20
CA ALA A 111 -16.65 4.38 6.89
C ALA A 111 -16.31 3.21 7.82
N SER A 112 -15.20 2.52 7.58
CA SER A 112 -14.67 1.49 8.49
C SER A 112 -13.91 2.07 9.68
N ASN A 113 -13.60 3.37 9.66
CA ASN A 113 -12.86 4.03 10.72
C ASN A 113 -13.80 4.30 11.91
N GLY A 114 -13.49 3.75 13.08
CA GLY A 114 -14.31 3.89 14.28
C GLY A 114 -14.18 5.26 15.00
N GLY A 115 -13.49 6.23 14.40
CA GLY A 115 -13.20 7.51 15.02
C GLY A 115 -12.80 8.59 14.01
N ALA A 116 -12.08 9.61 14.48
CA ALA A 116 -11.61 10.70 13.64
C ALA A 116 -10.67 10.19 12.54
N ILE A 117 -10.82 10.71 11.32
CA ILE A 117 -9.87 10.48 10.22
C ILE A 117 -8.96 11.70 10.06
N CYS A 118 -7.67 11.45 9.97
CA CYS A 118 -6.67 12.48 9.74
C CYS A 118 -6.62 12.88 8.26
N THR A 119 -6.14 14.10 7.97
CA THR A 119 -6.10 14.67 6.62
C THR A 119 -4.82 14.34 5.84
N SER A 120 -3.88 13.61 6.42
CA SER A 120 -2.59 13.25 5.82
C SER A 120 -2.56 11.83 5.28
N ALA A 121 -1.48 11.47 4.57
CA ALA A 121 -1.25 10.13 4.05
C ALA A 121 -1.11 9.04 5.13
N ALA A 122 -1.09 9.41 6.42
CA ALA A 122 -1.22 8.44 7.51
C ALA A 122 -2.63 7.81 7.56
N CYS A 123 -3.64 8.50 7.04
CA CYS A 123 -4.99 8.00 6.83
C CYS A 123 -5.30 8.00 5.33
N GLN A 124 -5.77 9.13 4.82
CA GLN A 124 -5.99 9.43 3.40
C GLN A 124 -5.81 10.94 3.25
N VAL A 125 -5.08 11.40 2.23
CA VAL A 125 -4.92 12.83 2.00
C VAL A 125 -6.29 13.45 1.71
N TYR A 126 -6.75 14.35 2.57
CA TYR A 126 -7.97 15.15 2.41
C TYR A 126 -7.58 16.61 2.23
N LYS A 127 -7.91 17.16 1.06
CA LYS A 127 -7.56 18.54 0.68
C LYS A 127 -8.68 19.53 1.00
N GLY A 128 -9.90 19.05 1.21
CA GLY A 128 -11.10 19.89 1.22
C GLY A 128 -11.65 20.13 -0.18
N GLY A 129 -12.67 20.97 -0.30
CA GLY A 129 -13.32 21.29 -1.57
C GLY A 129 -14.19 20.16 -2.13
N ASN A 130 -14.51 20.26 -3.43
CA ASN A 130 -15.51 19.43 -4.09
C ASN A 130 -15.07 18.94 -5.49
N GLY A 131 -13.76 18.87 -5.75
CA GLY A 131 -13.18 18.60 -7.08
C GLY A 131 -13.70 17.33 -7.75
N LYS A 132 -14.11 16.33 -6.96
CA LYS A 132 -14.65 15.04 -7.41
C LYS A 132 -16.07 14.78 -6.92
N LYS A 133 -16.84 15.85 -6.71
CA LYS A 133 -18.27 15.76 -6.40
C LYS A 133 -19.04 14.91 -7.42
N TRP A 134 -18.71 15.01 -8.71
CA TRP A 134 -19.34 14.17 -9.75
C TRP A 134 -19.19 12.67 -9.47
N ALA A 135 -18.01 12.22 -9.02
CA ALA A 135 -17.74 10.82 -8.74
C ALA A 135 -18.35 10.39 -7.40
N ALA A 136 -18.36 11.29 -6.42
CA ALA A 136 -19.05 11.10 -5.15
C ALA A 136 -20.55 10.88 -5.37
N ASP A 137 -21.19 11.74 -6.19
CA ASP A 137 -22.61 11.68 -6.50
C ASP A 137 -22.96 10.42 -7.33
N GLU A 138 -22.19 10.11 -8.38
CA GLU A 138 -22.42 8.92 -9.22
C GLU A 138 -22.18 7.59 -8.50
N THR A 139 -21.51 7.62 -7.34
CA THR A 139 -21.29 6.44 -6.48
C THR A 139 -21.89 6.63 -5.10
N SER A 140 -22.89 7.50 -4.96
CA SER A 140 -23.40 7.96 -3.67
C SER A 140 -23.67 6.80 -2.72
N ASN A 141 -23.09 6.88 -1.52
CA ASN A 141 -23.21 5.89 -0.45
C ASN A 141 -22.75 4.46 -0.80
N GLN A 142 -22.13 4.22 -1.96
CA GLN A 142 -21.60 2.90 -2.30
C GLN A 142 -20.35 2.61 -1.47
N VAL A 143 -20.42 1.53 -0.68
CA VAL A 143 -19.34 1.01 0.18
C VAL A 143 -19.15 -0.48 -0.07
N ILE A 144 -17.98 -0.99 0.31
CA ILE A 144 -17.57 -2.38 0.14
C ILE A 144 -17.80 -3.12 1.46
N VAL A 145 -18.58 -4.19 1.41
CA VAL A 145 -18.98 -4.99 2.57
C VAL A 145 -18.43 -6.40 2.42
N SER A 146 -17.82 -6.92 3.48
CA SER A 146 -17.30 -8.29 3.47
C SER A 146 -18.45 -9.31 3.47
N THR A 147 -18.31 -10.33 2.63
CA THR A 147 -19.12 -11.55 2.62
C THR A 147 -18.30 -12.78 3.04
N GLY A 148 -17.02 -12.59 3.35
CA GLY A 148 -16.10 -13.65 3.73
C GLY A 148 -16.06 -13.95 5.23
N SER A 149 -15.17 -14.86 5.62
CA SER A 149 -15.02 -15.32 7.01
C SER A 149 -14.56 -14.24 8.00
N THR A 150 -13.95 -13.15 7.52
CA THR A 150 -13.55 -12.02 8.37
C THR A 150 -14.43 -10.81 8.10
N HIS A 151 -14.84 -10.12 9.16
CA HIS A 151 -15.66 -8.90 9.09
C HIS A 151 -17.00 -9.07 8.33
N ASN A 152 -17.58 -10.28 8.30
CA ASN A 152 -18.82 -10.57 7.57
C ASN A 152 -19.93 -9.54 7.90
N GLY A 153 -20.56 -8.99 6.86
CA GLY A 153 -21.62 -7.98 6.97
C GLY A 153 -21.15 -6.57 7.36
N LYS A 154 -19.85 -6.38 7.66
CA LYS A 154 -19.26 -5.08 8.01
C LYS A 154 -18.60 -4.42 6.80
N ILE A 155 -18.56 -3.09 6.81
CA ILE A 155 -17.80 -2.30 5.83
C ILE A 155 -16.32 -2.61 6.03
N ILE A 156 -15.61 -2.88 4.93
CA ILE A 156 -14.20 -3.25 5.00
C ILE A 156 -13.29 -2.04 5.10
N ARG A 157 -12.14 -2.23 5.76
CA ARG A 157 -11.01 -1.30 5.64
C ARG A 157 -10.32 -1.48 4.29
N ALA A 158 -10.85 -0.82 3.26
CA ALA A 158 -10.45 -0.96 1.87
C ALA A 158 -9.10 -0.29 1.55
N LEU A 159 -8.00 -0.95 1.91
CA LEU A 159 -6.64 -0.44 1.65
C LEU A 159 -6.33 -0.36 0.15
N TYR A 160 -5.60 0.67 -0.27
CA TYR A 160 -5.11 0.82 -1.64
C TYR A 160 -3.68 1.37 -1.68
N SER A 161 -3.04 1.23 -2.83
CA SER A 161 -1.68 1.68 -3.11
C SER A 161 -1.56 2.10 -4.58
N SER A 162 -0.55 2.91 -4.89
CA SER A 162 -0.31 3.44 -6.24
C SER A 162 -0.08 2.32 -7.26
N ASP A 163 1.10 1.69 -7.20
CA ASP A 163 1.50 0.58 -8.07
C ASP A 163 1.80 -0.68 -7.25
N ASN A 164 1.47 -1.82 -7.84
CA ASN A 164 1.71 -3.14 -7.26
C ASN A 164 2.43 -4.10 -8.22
N ASN A 165 2.80 -3.64 -9.42
CA ASN A 165 3.26 -4.47 -10.54
C ASN A 165 4.72 -4.95 -10.44
N GLN A 166 5.45 -4.53 -9.41
CA GLN A 166 6.77 -5.09 -9.06
C GLN A 166 6.67 -6.55 -8.54
N GLY A 167 5.46 -7.03 -8.29
CA GLY A 167 5.13 -8.42 -8.00
C GLY A 167 3.96 -8.88 -8.86
N TYR A 168 3.33 -10.00 -8.51
CA TYR A 168 2.13 -10.47 -9.21
C TYR A 168 0.86 -9.79 -8.70
N GLY A 169 0.85 -8.46 -8.61
CA GLY A 169 -0.29 -7.66 -8.12
C GLY A 169 -0.30 -7.38 -6.61
N THR A 170 -1.48 -7.35 -5.97
CA THR A 170 -1.63 -6.87 -4.57
C THR A 170 -0.98 -7.81 -3.56
N ALA A 171 -0.49 -7.27 -2.44
CA ALA A 171 0.06 -8.11 -1.36
C ALA A 171 -1.05 -8.76 -0.51
N ASP A 172 -0.72 -9.87 0.15
CA ASP A 172 -1.49 -10.30 1.31
C ASP A 172 -1.33 -9.29 2.45
N ASN A 173 -2.41 -8.98 3.16
CA ASN A 173 -2.36 -7.96 4.22
C ASN A 173 -1.38 -8.35 5.35
N ASP A 174 -1.30 -9.62 5.71
CA ASP A 174 -0.40 -10.12 6.77
C ASP A 174 1.06 -10.27 6.33
N THR A 175 1.38 -10.02 5.06
CA THR A 175 2.76 -9.77 4.59
C THR A 175 3.21 -8.36 4.94
N ARG A 176 2.30 -7.39 4.88
CA ARG A 176 2.58 -5.95 5.08
C ARG A 176 2.37 -5.49 6.52
N PHE A 177 1.38 -6.05 7.19
CA PHE A 177 0.97 -5.69 8.55
C PHE A 177 1.15 -6.91 9.45
N SER A 178 2.36 -7.07 9.97
CA SER A 178 2.75 -8.22 10.79
C SER A 178 3.71 -7.83 11.90
N SER A 179 3.90 -8.74 12.86
CA SER A 179 4.94 -8.63 13.89
C SER A 179 6.36 -8.66 13.29
N PHE A 180 7.37 -8.42 14.12
CA PHE A 180 8.78 -8.56 13.72
C PHE A 180 9.14 -9.96 13.18
N SER A 181 8.39 -11.00 13.56
CA SER A 181 8.55 -12.37 13.04
C SER A 181 7.71 -12.66 11.78
N GLY A 182 7.01 -11.67 11.23
CA GLY A 182 6.19 -11.83 10.01
C GLY A 182 4.87 -12.56 10.23
N VAL A 183 4.35 -12.55 11.46
CA VAL A 183 3.03 -13.10 11.81
C VAL A 183 2.02 -11.96 11.89
N GLY A 184 0.96 -12.03 11.08
CA GLY A 184 -0.12 -11.06 11.06
C GLY A 184 -1.49 -11.76 11.02
N THR A 185 -2.57 -10.98 11.17
CA THR A 185 -3.93 -11.50 11.06
C THR A 185 -4.41 -11.39 9.62
N PRO A 186 -4.71 -12.51 8.93
CA PRO A 186 -5.22 -12.45 7.56
C PRO A 186 -6.65 -11.92 7.53
N PHE A 187 -6.96 -11.07 6.55
CA PHE A 187 -8.32 -10.67 6.24
C PHE A 187 -8.77 -11.30 4.92
N SER A 188 -9.93 -11.94 4.94
CA SER A 188 -10.51 -12.65 3.79
C SER A 188 -10.67 -11.77 2.55
N TYR A 189 -10.80 -10.45 2.74
CA TYR A 189 -10.98 -9.43 1.70
C TYR A 189 -9.72 -8.64 1.33
N LEU A 190 -8.59 -8.90 1.98
CA LEU A 190 -7.28 -8.29 1.64
C LEU A 190 -6.24 -9.37 1.40
N ARG A 191 -6.55 -10.22 0.42
CA ARG A 191 -5.62 -11.25 -0.09
C ARG A 191 -4.98 -10.77 -1.38
N HIS A 192 -3.87 -11.41 -1.73
CA HIS A 192 -3.22 -11.23 -3.01
C HIS A 192 -4.20 -11.47 -4.16
N VAL A 193 -4.15 -10.56 -5.13
CA VAL A 193 -4.87 -10.62 -6.40
C VAL A 193 -3.88 -10.30 -7.51
N ASN A 194 -3.82 -11.19 -8.51
CA ASN A 194 -2.96 -11.01 -9.66
C ASN A 194 -3.60 -10.10 -10.70
N ASP A 195 -3.10 -8.86 -10.81
CA ASP A 195 -3.55 -7.84 -11.74
C ASP A 195 -2.61 -7.63 -12.94
N THR A 196 -1.55 -8.44 -13.10
CA THR A 196 -0.51 -8.25 -14.14
C THR A 196 -1.04 -8.22 -15.57
N LYS A 197 -2.16 -8.90 -15.85
CA LYS A 197 -2.80 -8.90 -17.19
C LYS A 197 -3.68 -7.67 -17.46
N ILE A 198 -4.03 -6.92 -16.41
CA ILE A 198 -4.98 -5.80 -16.49
C ILE A 198 -4.37 -4.45 -16.12
N ALA A 199 -3.34 -4.43 -15.27
CA ALA A 199 -2.73 -3.20 -14.81
C ALA A 199 -2.07 -2.43 -15.95
N ALA A 200 -2.21 -1.11 -15.93
CA ALA A 200 -1.45 -0.27 -16.84
C ALA A 200 0.02 -0.30 -16.46
N SER A 201 0.88 -0.48 -17.47
CA SER A 201 2.33 -0.54 -17.29
C SER A 201 3.00 0.63 -18.00
N TYR A 202 3.85 1.33 -17.26
CA TYR A 202 4.73 2.40 -17.71
C TYR A 202 6.18 2.03 -17.39
N SER A 203 7.14 2.72 -18.03
CA SER A 203 8.57 2.51 -17.81
C SER A 203 8.99 2.58 -16.33
N TYR A 204 8.37 3.47 -15.55
CA TYR A 204 8.63 3.64 -14.11
C TYR A 204 7.87 2.64 -13.19
N THR A 205 7.03 1.78 -13.76
CA THR A 205 6.30 0.72 -13.03
C THR A 205 6.84 -0.68 -13.30
N ASN A 206 7.69 -0.83 -14.33
CA ASN A 206 8.23 -2.10 -14.76
C ASN A 206 9.73 -2.19 -14.44
N TRP A 207 10.06 -2.63 -13.23
CA TRP A 207 11.43 -2.84 -12.79
C TRP A 207 11.50 -4.01 -11.81
N THR A 208 12.64 -4.69 -11.79
CA THR A 208 12.98 -5.74 -10.83
C THR A 208 14.16 -5.29 -9.98
N TRP A 209 14.12 -5.56 -8.69
CA TRP A 209 15.21 -5.22 -7.76
C TRP A 209 15.96 -6.45 -7.28
N ARG A 210 17.28 -6.35 -7.28
CA ARG A 210 18.19 -7.25 -6.58
C ARG A 210 19.23 -6.44 -5.83
N THR A 211 19.71 -6.98 -4.72
CA THR A 211 20.89 -6.42 -4.05
C THR A 211 22.14 -6.68 -4.89
N ASN A 212 23.22 -5.99 -4.56
CA ASN A 212 24.60 -6.42 -4.82
C ASN A 212 24.88 -7.78 -4.14
N SER A 213 26.07 -8.32 -4.39
CA SER A 213 26.49 -9.60 -3.81
C SER A 213 27.00 -9.43 -2.38
N TYR A 214 26.44 -10.18 -1.43
CA TYR A 214 26.87 -10.17 -0.03
C TYR A 214 27.16 -11.58 0.48
N THR A 215 28.28 -11.72 1.17
CA THR A 215 28.67 -12.92 1.89
C THR A 215 27.83 -13.08 3.16
N TYR A 216 27.70 -14.30 3.68
CA TYR A 216 27.02 -14.50 4.97
C TYR A 216 27.76 -13.87 6.16
N ALA A 217 29.08 -13.64 6.04
CA ALA A 217 29.84 -12.89 7.02
C ALA A 217 29.38 -11.42 7.08
N GLU A 218 29.12 -10.78 5.93
CA GLU A 218 28.57 -9.43 5.89
C GLU A 218 27.13 -9.37 6.43
N ILE A 219 26.32 -10.41 6.18
CA ILE A 219 24.99 -10.53 6.80
C ILE A 219 25.12 -10.64 8.33
N ASP A 220 26.07 -11.40 8.83
CA ASP A 220 26.34 -11.54 10.27
C ASP A 220 26.79 -10.21 10.90
N GLN A 221 27.65 -9.46 10.19
CA GLN A 221 28.04 -8.10 10.56
C GLN A 221 26.85 -7.15 10.59
N MET A 222 25.94 -7.22 9.62
CA MET A 222 24.70 -6.44 9.63
C MET A 222 23.88 -6.74 10.87
N LEU A 223 23.62 -8.02 11.19
CA LEU A 223 22.81 -8.38 12.37
C LEU A 223 23.44 -7.91 13.68
N THR A 224 24.77 -8.05 13.80
CA THR A 224 25.55 -7.53 14.94
C THR A 224 25.43 -6.01 15.04
N TRP A 225 25.63 -5.30 13.92
CA TRP A 225 25.54 -3.84 13.87
C TRP A 225 24.14 -3.37 14.27
N VAL A 226 23.08 -3.99 13.75
CA VAL A 226 21.70 -3.65 14.05
C VAL A 226 21.42 -3.82 15.54
N ALA A 227 21.85 -4.93 16.15
CA ALA A 227 21.64 -5.19 17.58
C ALA A 227 22.27 -4.11 18.49
N GLY A 228 23.39 -3.50 18.10
CA GLY A 228 24.04 -2.44 18.86
C GLY A 228 23.63 -1.01 18.49
N ASN A 229 23.37 -0.75 17.20
CA ASN A 229 23.43 0.61 16.64
C ASN A 229 22.15 1.05 15.94
N TYR A 230 21.16 0.16 15.75
CA TYR A 230 19.97 0.53 15.00
C TYR A 230 19.22 1.69 15.67
N THR A 231 18.99 2.73 14.87
CA THR A 231 18.23 3.92 15.25
C THR A 231 17.13 4.18 14.22
N LEU A 232 16.00 4.69 14.71
CA LEU A 232 14.94 5.29 13.91
C LEU A 232 14.66 6.65 14.54
N SER A 233 15.13 7.72 13.89
CA SER A 233 15.08 9.08 14.44
C SER A 233 13.66 9.57 14.72
N SER A 234 12.67 9.04 14.00
CA SER A 234 11.26 9.38 14.17
C SER A 234 10.55 8.61 15.28
N ASN A 235 11.15 7.55 15.86
CA ASN A 235 10.53 6.76 16.94
C ASN A 235 11.56 5.96 17.77
N PRO A 236 12.20 6.57 18.80
CA PRO A 236 13.27 5.94 19.56
C PRO A 236 12.90 4.66 20.36
N PRO A 237 11.74 4.57 21.05
CA PRO A 237 11.34 3.33 21.76
C PRO A 237 11.18 2.13 20.82
N TYR A 238 10.73 2.38 19.59
CA TYR A 238 10.63 1.36 18.57
C TYR A 238 12.01 0.81 18.16
N ALA A 239 13.03 1.67 18.08
CA ALA A 239 14.39 1.24 17.77
C ALA A 239 14.97 0.28 18.82
N ALA A 240 14.73 0.50 20.11
CA ALA A 240 15.19 -0.40 21.17
C ALA A 240 14.58 -1.80 21.06
N SER A 241 13.29 -1.89 20.71
CA SER A 241 12.60 -3.16 20.48
C SER A 241 13.17 -3.91 19.28
N VAL A 242 13.51 -3.20 18.20
CA VAL A 242 14.18 -3.80 17.02
C VAL A 242 15.56 -4.34 17.40
N ARG A 243 16.37 -3.57 18.14
CA ARG A 243 17.69 -4.02 18.61
C ARG A 243 17.61 -5.30 19.44
N SER A 244 16.70 -5.33 20.41
CA SER A 244 16.47 -6.51 21.25
C SER A 244 16.03 -7.73 20.42
N PHE A 245 15.07 -7.54 19.51
CA PHE A 245 14.59 -8.61 18.64
C PHE A 245 15.69 -9.18 17.75
N VAL A 246 16.44 -8.31 17.06
CA VAL A 246 17.50 -8.73 16.12
C VAL A 246 18.68 -9.35 16.87
N GLY A 247 19.06 -8.80 18.03
CA GLY A 247 20.10 -9.39 18.88
C GLY A 247 19.71 -10.78 19.41
N GLY A 248 18.46 -10.95 19.84
CA GLY A 248 17.93 -12.24 20.26
C GLY A 248 17.85 -13.25 19.12
N LEU A 249 17.46 -12.80 17.91
CA LEU A 249 17.49 -13.60 16.70
C LEU A 249 18.91 -14.07 16.39
N HIS A 250 19.87 -13.16 16.32
CA HIS A 250 21.27 -13.46 15.98
C HIS A 250 21.91 -14.40 16.99
N SER A 251 21.71 -14.14 18.30
CA SER A 251 22.19 -15.01 19.38
C SER A 251 21.66 -16.43 19.28
N SER A 252 20.40 -16.58 18.84
CA SER A 252 19.72 -17.88 18.69
C SER A 252 20.17 -18.67 17.46
N VAL A 253 20.55 -17.99 16.37
CA VAL A 253 20.99 -18.65 15.13
C VAL A 253 22.50 -18.91 15.12
N GLY A 254 23.29 -18.15 15.89
CA GLY A 254 24.75 -18.21 15.82
C GLY A 254 25.27 -17.57 14.53
N THR A 255 26.40 -18.05 14.03
CA THR A 255 26.98 -17.55 12.78
C THR A 255 26.05 -17.88 11.62
N VAL A 256 25.66 -16.86 10.84
CA VAL A 256 24.78 -17.04 9.68
C VAL A 256 25.44 -17.92 8.63
N THR A 257 24.70 -18.93 8.15
CA THR A 257 25.16 -19.86 7.10
C THR A 257 24.26 -19.88 5.87
N SER A 258 22.99 -19.48 6.01
CA SER A 258 22.09 -19.34 4.87
C SER A 258 20.89 -18.43 5.16
N LEU A 259 20.34 -17.85 4.10
CA LEU A 259 19.06 -17.15 4.11
C LEU A 259 18.08 -17.84 3.15
N SER A 260 16.82 -17.98 3.56
CA SER A 260 15.73 -18.37 2.67
C SER A 260 14.50 -17.50 2.87
N PHE A 261 13.64 -17.42 1.85
CA PHE A 261 12.55 -16.44 1.81
C PHE A 261 11.21 -17.14 1.73
N VAL A 262 10.30 -16.81 2.65
CA VAL A 262 8.87 -17.13 2.50
C VAL A 262 8.23 -15.93 1.82
N ARG A 263 7.59 -16.19 0.68
CA ARG A 263 6.90 -15.17 -0.10
C ARG A 263 5.39 -15.41 -0.09
N ASP A 264 4.62 -14.33 -0.23
CA ASP A 264 3.19 -14.45 -0.51
C ASP A 264 2.91 -14.67 -2.00
N GLY A 265 1.64 -14.83 -2.37
CA GLY A 265 1.23 -15.04 -3.76
C GLY A 265 1.61 -13.89 -4.71
N SER A 266 1.94 -12.72 -4.16
CA SER A 266 2.39 -11.54 -4.91
C SER A 266 3.90 -11.50 -5.13
N ASN A 267 4.64 -12.51 -4.67
CA ASN A 267 6.11 -12.60 -4.68
C ASN A 267 6.81 -11.65 -3.68
N ARG A 268 6.08 -11.00 -2.78
CA ARG A 268 6.68 -10.18 -1.72
C ARG A 268 7.21 -11.05 -0.60
N VAL A 269 8.40 -10.73 -0.09
CA VAL A 269 9.01 -11.41 1.06
C VAL A 269 8.17 -11.14 2.30
N LYS A 270 7.49 -12.17 2.78
CA LYS A 270 6.76 -12.20 4.06
C LYS A 270 7.73 -12.38 5.21
N GLN A 271 8.63 -13.35 5.07
CA GLN A 271 9.61 -13.73 6.09
C GLN A 271 10.95 -14.03 5.45
N VAL A 272 12.01 -13.60 6.12
CA VAL A 272 13.39 -14.06 5.89
C VAL A 272 13.69 -15.06 7.00
N LYS A 273 13.95 -16.32 6.61
CA LYS A 273 14.46 -17.35 7.50
C LYS A 273 15.98 -17.22 7.54
N VAL A 274 16.50 -16.88 8.71
CA VAL A 274 17.93 -16.80 8.99
C VAL A 274 18.34 -18.11 9.63
N THR A 275 19.20 -18.87 8.94
CA THR A 275 19.78 -20.11 9.46
C THR A 275 21.24 -19.87 9.76
N GLY A 276 21.66 -20.29 10.94
CA GLY A 276 23.05 -20.28 11.35
C GLY A 276 23.45 -21.57 12.05
N THR A 277 24.63 -21.57 12.65
CA THR A 277 25.24 -22.74 13.29
C THR A 277 24.44 -23.32 14.47
N LYS A 278 23.55 -22.55 15.08
CA LYS A 278 22.73 -22.97 16.24
C LYS A 278 21.26 -23.23 15.91
N GLY A 279 20.81 -22.86 14.72
CA GLY A 279 19.43 -23.10 14.28
C GLY A 279 18.88 -22.02 13.36
N THR A 280 17.55 -22.02 13.20
CA THR A 280 16.84 -21.11 12.31
C THR A 280 15.87 -20.23 13.08
N LYS A 281 15.88 -18.94 12.77
CA LYS A 281 14.90 -17.95 13.23
C LYS A 281 14.36 -17.15 12.07
N VAL A 282 13.33 -16.36 12.34
CA VAL A 282 12.60 -15.62 11.30
C VAL A 282 12.49 -14.15 11.66
N ILE A 283 12.70 -13.32 10.65
CA ILE A 283 12.43 -11.89 10.67
C ILE A 283 11.48 -11.55 9.52
N SER A 284 10.57 -10.61 9.73
CA SER A 284 9.64 -10.16 8.69
C SER A 284 10.40 -9.49 7.54
N GLY A 285 9.90 -9.65 6.31
CA GLY A 285 10.56 -9.04 5.14
C GLY A 285 10.59 -7.52 5.19
N TRP A 286 9.57 -6.89 5.78
CA TRP A 286 9.55 -5.43 5.96
C TRP A 286 10.56 -4.96 7.01
N LEU A 287 10.74 -5.69 8.12
CA LEU A 287 11.73 -5.32 9.11
C LEU A 287 13.14 -5.55 8.56
N PHE A 288 13.37 -6.67 7.86
CA PHE A 288 14.65 -6.94 7.21
C PHE A 288 15.04 -5.79 6.27
N LYS A 289 14.13 -5.36 5.40
CA LYS A 289 14.33 -4.18 4.53
C LYS A 289 14.70 -2.93 5.33
N SER A 290 13.99 -2.65 6.43
CA SER A 290 14.23 -1.46 7.25
C SER A 290 15.60 -1.48 7.92
N VAL A 291 16.03 -2.62 8.48
CA VAL A 291 17.33 -2.74 9.13
C VAL A 291 18.49 -2.78 8.13
N TRP A 292 18.28 -3.42 6.97
CA TRP A 292 19.21 -3.40 5.83
C TRP A 292 19.48 -1.97 5.38
N ASN A 293 18.42 -1.19 5.07
CA ASN A 293 18.59 0.17 4.57
C ASN A 293 19.26 1.09 5.59
N SER A 294 19.01 0.87 6.89
CA SER A 294 19.71 1.59 7.95
C SER A 294 21.19 1.22 8.00
N TRP A 295 21.53 -0.07 7.90
CA TRP A 295 22.91 -0.53 7.86
C TRP A 295 23.66 -0.02 6.62
N ILE A 296 23.08 -0.13 5.42
CA ILE A 296 23.67 0.39 4.18
C ILE A 296 23.91 1.90 4.26
N TYR A 297 22.98 2.67 4.84
CA TYR A 297 23.17 4.11 4.99
C TYR A 297 24.38 4.46 5.88
N ASN A 298 24.60 3.69 6.95
CA ASN A 298 25.60 4.00 7.97
C ASN A 298 26.96 3.33 7.75
N VAL A 299 26.98 2.15 7.13
CA VAL A 299 28.19 1.30 7.02
C VAL A 299 28.69 1.22 5.58
N ALA A 300 27.79 1.15 4.59
CA ALA A 300 28.12 1.04 3.16
C ALA A 300 29.28 0.05 2.87
N PRO A 301 29.15 -1.24 3.27
CA PRO A 301 30.25 -2.22 3.22
C PRO A 301 30.83 -2.46 1.82
N SER A 302 30.03 -2.31 0.76
CA SER A 302 30.47 -2.45 -0.64
C SER A 302 30.98 -1.13 -1.23
N GLY A 303 31.05 -0.04 -0.45
CA GLY A 303 31.30 1.32 -0.93
C GLY A 303 30.09 1.99 -1.61
N GLU A 304 29.00 1.26 -1.81
CA GLU A 304 27.80 1.71 -2.50
C GLU A 304 26.56 1.67 -1.60
N LYS A 305 25.58 2.53 -1.90
CA LYS A 305 24.29 2.60 -1.20
C LYS A 305 23.26 1.66 -1.82
N ASP A 306 23.46 0.36 -1.63
CA ASP A 306 22.58 -0.71 -2.14
C ASP A 306 21.29 -0.87 -1.32
N TYR A 307 20.36 0.06 -1.45
CA TYR A 307 19.09 0.04 -0.71
C TYR A 307 18.10 -0.98 -1.27
N ILE A 308 17.39 -1.70 -0.41
CA ILE A 308 16.20 -2.44 -0.79
C ILE A 308 15.04 -1.46 -0.94
N TYR A 309 14.46 -1.36 -2.15
CA TYR A 309 13.36 -0.42 -2.44
C TYR A 309 11.97 -1.05 -2.32
N SER A 310 11.83 -2.35 -2.61
CA SER A 310 10.56 -3.08 -2.60
C SER A 310 10.61 -4.32 -1.70
N LEU A 311 9.46 -4.95 -1.42
CA LEU A 311 9.42 -6.28 -0.78
C LEU A 311 9.54 -7.44 -1.78
N THR A 312 9.53 -7.16 -3.08
CA THR A 312 9.74 -8.18 -4.13
C THR A 312 11.22 -8.37 -4.48
N TRP A 313 12.12 -7.97 -3.58
CA TRP A 313 13.57 -8.05 -3.76
C TRP A 313 14.10 -9.48 -3.74
N PHE A 314 15.28 -9.66 -4.32
CA PHE A 314 16.08 -10.89 -4.26
C PHE A 314 17.45 -10.56 -3.67
N LEU A 315 17.91 -11.40 -2.73
CA LEU A 315 19.27 -11.32 -2.22
C LEU A 315 20.20 -12.01 -3.20
N LEU A 316 21.27 -11.33 -3.60
CA LEU A 316 22.39 -11.98 -4.27
C LEU A 316 23.46 -12.33 -3.22
N THR A 317 23.80 -13.61 -3.15
CA THR A 317 24.88 -14.11 -2.28
C THR A 317 26.04 -14.55 -3.17
N GLY A 318 27.27 -14.21 -2.76
CA GLY A 318 28.50 -14.61 -3.44
C GLY A 318 29.53 -15.11 -2.46
#